data_AF-V9W109-F1
#
_entry.id   AF-V9W109-F1
#
_cell.length_a   1.000
_cell.length_b   1.000
_cell.length_c   1.000
_cell.angle_alpha   90.00
_cell.angle_beta   90.00
_cell.angle_gamma   90.00
#
_symmetry.space_group_name_H-M   'P 1'
#
loop_
_entity.id
_entity.type
_entity.pdbx_description
1 polymer ?
#
loop_
_entity_poly.entity_id
_entity_poly.type
_entity_poly.pdbx_seq_one_letter_code
_entity_poly.pdbx_strand_id
1 'polypeptide(L)'
;MDADGYTVDLDALRDLARQVRSKLITIGGSLNLFPHLMTMSTCKSLGGPAGGLIVTNEADIAARLDAIAFPGMTANFDAAKSAALAMSLLDWVDHGAEYARAMADLSLALAQALAGLGLPVFARALG
;
A
#
# COMPACT_ATOMS: atom_id res chain seq x y z
N MET A 1 9.77 3.46 23.80
CA MET A 1 10.23 2.36 22.93
C MET A 1 9.63 1.10 23.49
N ASP A 2 8.78 0.43 22.71
CA ASP A 2 8.11 -0.80 23.13
C ASP A 2 8.50 -1.94 22.17
N ALA A 3 8.37 -3.18 22.64
CA ALA A 3 9.15 -4.35 22.22
C ALA A 3 8.87 -4.92 20.81
N ASP A 4 8.03 -4.29 19.98
CA ASP A 4 7.60 -4.86 18.69
C ASP A 4 8.18 -4.21 17.43
N GLY A 5 8.81 -3.03 17.51
CA GLY A 5 9.52 -2.38 16.40
C GLY A 5 8.71 -2.01 15.13
N TYR A 6 7.51 -2.56 14.95
CA TYR A 6 6.67 -2.45 13.74
C TYR A 6 5.24 -1.95 14.04
N THR A 7 4.87 -1.80 15.31
CA THR A 7 3.58 -1.21 15.71
C THR A 7 3.71 0.31 15.79
N VAL A 8 2.86 1.02 15.04
CA VAL A 8 2.79 2.49 15.09
C VAL A 8 2.05 2.90 16.37
N ASP A 9 2.70 3.69 17.22
CA ASP A 9 2.06 4.32 18.38
C ASP A 9 1.11 5.43 17.91
N LEU A 10 -0.19 5.11 17.88
CA LEU A 10 -1.23 6.00 17.37
C LEU A 10 -1.46 7.22 18.27
N ASP A 11 -1.20 7.11 19.57
CA ASP A 11 -1.43 8.21 20.51
C ASP A 11 -0.26 9.19 20.45
N ALA A 12 0.98 8.71 20.44
CA ALA A 12 2.14 9.55 20.20
C ALA A 12 2.10 10.22 18.81
N LEU A 13 1.66 9.49 17.77
CA LEU A 13 1.47 10.06 16.44
C LEU A 13 0.38 11.15 16.45
N ARG A 14 -0.72 10.95 17.18
CA ARG A 14 -1.81 11.92 17.29
C ARG A 14 -1.34 13.20 17.98
N ASP A 15 -0.59 13.07 19.08
CA ASP A 15 -0.06 14.21 19.83
C ASP A 15 0.91 15.00 18.97
N LEU A 16 1.82 14.31 18.28
CA LEU A 16 2.75 14.91 17.34
C LEU A 16 2.01 15.64 16.22
N ALA A 17 1.04 14.99 15.56
CA ALA A 17 0.28 15.58 14.45
C ALA A 17 -0.44 16.87 14.85
N ARG A 18 -0.98 16.94 16.08
CA ARG A 18 -1.60 18.16 16.62
C ARG A 18 -0.56 19.24 16.92
N GLN A 19 0.59 18.87 17.46
CA GLN A 19 1.67 19.79 17.78
C GLN A 19 2.25 20.46 16.53
N VAL A 20 2.58 19.68 15.49
CA VAL A 20 3.12 20.22 14.22
C VAL A 20 2.05 20.72 13.25
N ARG A 21 0.76 20.60 13.60
CA ARG A 21 -0.37 20.96 12.72
C ARG A 21 -0.24 20.37 11.32
N SER A 22 0.06 19.07 11.27
CA SER A 22 0.24 18.34 10.02
C SER A 22 -1.03 18.40 9.18
N LYS A 23 -0.90 18.82 7.91
CA LYS A 23 -2.00 18.80 6.93
C LYS A 23 -2.12 17.46 6.20
N LEU A 24 -1.05 16.67 6.20
CA LEU A 24 -0.95 15.35 5.58
C LEU A 24 0.01 14.47 6.40
N ILE A 25 -0.36 13.22 6.61
CA ILE A 25 0.48 12.20 7.26
C ILE A 25 0.63 11.07 6.25
N THR A 26 1.86 10.75 5.86
CA THR A 26 2.18 9.62 4.98
C THR A 26 2.90 8.56 5.80
N ILE A 27 2.35 7.34 5.84
CA ILE A 27 3.00 6.20 6.50
C ILE A 27 3.48 5.23 5.42
N GLY A 28 4.78 4.97 5.40
CA GLY A 28 5.38 3.97 4.53
C GLY A 28 5.13 2.56 5.08
N GLY A 29 3.99 1.98 4.73
CA GLY A 29 3.48 0.67 5.13
C GLY A 29 2.03 0.55 4.65
N SER A 30 1.44 -0.64 4.55
CA SER A 30 0.10 -0.88 3.97
C SER A 30 -1.10 -0.25 4.74
N LEU A 31 -0.88 0.79 5.56
CA LEU A 31 -1.90 1.52 6.28
C LEU A 31 -1.80 3.02 5.98
N ASN A 32 -2.87 3.59 5.45
CA ASN A 32 -3.15 5.02 5.54
C ASN A 32 -4.38 5.20 6.45
N LEU A 33 -4.21 5.90 7.57
CA LEU A 33 -5.35 6.35 8.38
C LEU A 33 -5.96 7.58 7.70
N PHE A 34 -7.16 7.38 7.14
CA PHE A 34 -8.02 8.38 6.46
C PHE A 34 -7.56 8.82 5.05
N PRO A 35 -7.74 7.96 4.03
CA PRO A 35 -7.28 8.27 2.67
C PRO A 35 -8.26 9.19 1.94
N HIS A 36 -7.85 10.43 1.70
CA HIS A 36 -8.37 11.25 0.60
C HIS A 36 -7.81 10.78 -0.76
N LEU A 37 -6.63 10.17 -0.75
CA LEU A 37 -5.99 9.54 -1.89
C LEU A 37 -5.05 8.44 -1.37
N MET A 38 -4.75 7.45 -2.20
CA MET A 38 -3.75 6.44 -1.93
C MET A 38 -2.74 6.40 -3.07
N THR A 39 -1.48 6.16 -2.73
CA THR A 39 -0.41 5.91 -3.69
C THR A 39 0.12 4.51 -3.51
N MET A 40 0.43 3.81 -4.60
CA MET A 40 1.00 2.47 -4.54
C MET A 40 1.93 2.19 -5.72
N SER A 41 2.86 1.25 -5.55
CA SER A 41 3.62 0.70 -6.68
C SER A 41 2.82 -0.41 -7.35
N THR A 42 2.92 -0.52 -8.66
CA THR A 42 2.17 -1.52 -9.43
C THR A 42 2.91 -2.85 -9.61
N CYS A 43 4.22 -2.91 -9.38
CA CYS A 43 5.06 -4.10 -9.62
C CYS A 43 5.38 -4.97 -8.39
N LYS A 44 4.74 -4.72 -7.25
CA LYS A 44 4.93 -5.53 -6.03
C LYS A 44 3.84 -6.59 -5.95
N SER A 45 3.13 -6.68 -4.83
CA SER A 45 2.03 -7.63 -4.63
C SER A 45 0.91 -7.50 -5.66
N LEU A 46 0.74 -6.31 -6.28
CA LEU A 46 -0.21 -6.12 -7.38
C LEU A 46 0.16 -6.92 -8.64
N GLY A 47 1.44 -7.23 -8.87
CA GLY A 47 1.90 -8.06 -9.99
C GLY A 47 1.82 -7.40 -11.38
N GLY A 48 1.56 -6.09 -11.45
CA GLY A 48 1.50 -5.33 -12.70
C GLY A 48 2.87 -4.83 -13.21
N PRO A 49 2.90 -4.06 -14.31
CA PRO A 49 4.13 -3.49 -14.85
C PRO A 49 4.78 -2.49 -13.87
N ALA A 50 6.08 -2.23 -14.02
CA ALA A 50 6.79 -1.25 -13.19
C ALA A 50 6.21 0.16 -13.35
N GLY A 51 5.73 0.73 -12.25
CA GLY A 51 5.04 2.02 -12.22
C GLY A 51 4.48 2.37 -10.85
N GLY A 52 3.71 3.45 -10.81
CA GLY A 52 2.98 3.92 -9.64
C GLY A 52 1.53 4.26 -10.01
N LEU A 53 0.64 4.10 -9.04
CA LEU A 53 -0.78 4.44 -9.15
C LEU A 53 -1.13 5.43 -8.05
N ILE A 54 -1.87 6.46 -8.41
CA ILE A 54 -2.56 7.35 -7.46
C ILE A 54 -4.06 7.13 -7.68
N VAL A 55 -4.77 6.75 -6.62
CA VAL A 55 -6.21 6.49 -6.65
C VAL A 55 -6.91 7.35 -5.61
N THR A 56 -8.04 7.93 -6.00
CA THR A 56 -8.92 8.72 -5.15
C THR A 56 -10.36 8.55 -5.64
N ASN A 57 -11.32 8.65 -4.72
CA ASN A 57 -12.74 8.73 -5.06
C ASN A 57 -13.21 10.18 -5.25
N GLU A 58 -12.34 11.16 -4.98
CA GLU A 58 -12.68 12.59 -4.99
C GLU A 58 -12.27 13.23 -6.31
N ALA A 59 -13.27 13.69 -7.09
CA ALA A 59 -13.05 14.21 -8.44
C ALA A 59 -12.22 15.51 -8.47
N ASP A 60 -12.35 16.35 -7.43
CA ASP A 60 -11.58 17.60 -7.32
C ASP A 60 -10.09 17.31 -7.08
N ILE A 61 -9.77 16.31 -6.27
CA ILE A 61 -8.40 15.84 -6.05
C ILE A 61 -7.85 15.24 -7.34
N ALA A 62 -8.64 14.42 -8.04
CA ALA A 62 -8.23 13.83 -9.32
C ALA A 62 -7.91 14.90 -10.37
N ALA A 63 -8.76 15.92 -10.54
CA ALA A 63 -8.54 17.01 -11.49
C ALA A 63 -7.28 17.84 -11.15
N ARG A 64 -7.04 18.09 -9.86
CA ARG A 64 -5.83 18.81 -9.40
C ARG A 64 -4.56 17.99 -9.64
N LEU A 65 -4.62 16.68 -9.44
CA LEU A 65 -3.50 15.78 -9.73
C LEU A 65 -3.21 15.71 -11.22
N ASP A 66 -4.25 15.61 -12.05
CA ASP A 66 -4.12 15.56 -13.51
C ASP A 66 -3.42 16.83 -14.04
N ALA A 67 -3.85 18.01 -13.59
CA ALA A 67 -3.22 19.29 -13.94
C ALA A 67 -1.75 19.42 -13.49
N ILE A 68 -1.34 18.73 -12.42
CA ILE A 68 0.06 18.66 -11.97
C ILE A 68 0.84 17.64 -12.81
N ALA A 69 0.24 16.48 -13.07
CA ALA A 69 0.85 15.38 -13.80
C ALA A 69 1.10 15.77 -15.26
N PHE A 70 0.14 16.43 -15.90
CA PHE A 70 0.23 16.91 -17.27
C PHE A 70 -0.24 18.37 -17.37
N PRO A 71 0.54 19.27 -17.99
CA PRO A 71 1.85 19.06 -18.64
C PRO A 71 3.04 19.18 -17.67
N GLY A 72 2.81 19.26 -16.35
CA GLY A 72 3.84 19.65 -15.38
C GLY A 72 4.95 18.61 -15.15
N MET A 73 4.58 17.39 -14.75
CA MET A 73 5.54 16.36 -14.31
C MET A 73 5.81 15.27 -15.36
N THR A 74 4.92 15.10 -16.34
CA THR A 74 5.02 14.06 -17.37
C THR A 74 4.77 14.67 -18.74
N ALA A 75 5.62 14.32 -19.71
CA ALA A 75 5.51 14.79 -21.09
C ALA A 75 4.81 13.77 -22.01
N ASN A 76 4.91 12.46 -21.69
CA ASN A 76 4.33 11.36 -22.44
C ASN A 76 3.90 10.23 -21.50
N PHE A 77 2.92 9.42 -21.93
CA PHE A 77 2.54 8.18 -21.27
C PHE A 77 2.86 6.96 -22.15
N ASP A 78 3.19 5.84 -21.51
CA ASP A 78 3.44 4.57 -22.19
C ASP A 78 2.12 3.79 -22.28
N ALA A 79 1.52 3.79 -23.47
CA ALA A 79 0.24 3.14 -23.73
C ALA A 79 0.30 1.61 -23.49
N ALA A 80 1.43 0.97 -23.80
CA ALA A 80 1.59 -0.47 -23.59
C ALA A 80 1.62 -0.82 -22.09
N LYS A 81 2.34 -0.03 -21.28
CA LYS A 81 2.30 -0.18 -19.81
C LYS A 81 0.93 0.11 -19.23
N SER A 82 0.22 1.10 -19.76
CA SER A 82 -1.13 1.45 -19.31
C SER A 82 -2.12 0.31 -19.60
N ALA A 83 -2.05 -0.29 -20.79
CA ALA A 83 -2.88 -1.44 -21.15
C ALA A 83 -2.56 -2.68 -20.30
N ALA A 84 -1.28 -2.98 -20.08
CA ALA A 84 -0.86 -4.08 -19.22
C ALA A 84 -1.32 -3.90 -17.76
N LEU A 85 -1.23 -2.67 -17.25
CA LEU A 85 -1.76 -2.34 -15.93
C LEU A 85 -3.28 -2.51 -15.87
N ALA A 86 -4.02 -2.05 -16.88
CA ALA A 86 -5.47 -2.20 -16.93
C ALA A 86 -5.90 -3.67 -16.89
N MET A 87 -5.23 -4.55 -17.67
CA MET A 87 -5.46 -6.00 -17.60
C MET A 87 -5.18 -6.56 -16.22
N SER A 88 -4.04 -6.18 -15.61
CA SER A 88 -3.70 -6.61 -14.24
C SER A 88 -4.78 -6.18 -13.23
N LEU A 89 -5.31 -4.96 -13.36
CA LEU A 89 -6.37 -4.47 -12.47
C LEU A 89 -7.69 -5.21 -12.67
N LEU A 90 -8.04 -5.60 -13.91
CA LEU A 90 -9.21 -6.44 -14.18
C LEU A 90 -9.07 -7.83 -13.55
N ASP A 91 -7.90 -8.46 -13.67
CA ASP A 91 -7.63 -9.74 -13.00
C ASP A 91 -7.80 -9.61 -11.47
N TRP A 92 -7.42 -8.46 -10.90
CA TRP A 92 -7.64 -8.17 -9.48
C TRP A 92 -9.11 -7.98 -9.09
N VAL A 93 -9.94 -7.46 -9.99
CA VAL A 93 -11.40 -7.38 -9.77
C VAL A 93 -12.00 -8.78 -9.67
N ASP A 94 -11.59 -9.69 -10.57
CA ASP A 94 -12.19 -11.02 -10.67
C ASP A 94 -11.58 -12.03 -9.68
N HIS A 95 -10.27 -11.97 -9.44
CA HIS A 95 -9.52 -13.00 -8.70
C HIS A 95 -8.71 -12.46 -7.51
N GLY A 96 -8.64 -11.14 -7.34
CA GLY A 96 -7.73 -10.49 -6.39
C GLY A 96 -7.95 -10.91 -4.93
N ALA A 97 -9.21 -11.10 -4.52
CA ALA A 97 -9.52 -11.51 -3.15
C ALA A 97 -9.00 -12.92 -2.82
N GLU A 98 -9.17 -13.87 -3.74
CA GLU A 98 -8.68 -15.24 -3.58
C GLU A 98 -7.16 -15.29 -3.63
N TYR A 99 -6.56 -14.55 -4.57
CA TYR A 99 -5.11 -14.44 -4.69
C TYR A 99 -4.47 -13.80 -3.44
N ALA A 100 -5.07 -12.73 -2.90
CA ALA A 100 -4.60 -12.09 -1.67
C ALA A 100 -4.67 -13.02 -0.46
N ARG A 101 -5.75 -13.81 -0.34
CA ARG A 101 -5.88 -14.82 0.70
C ARG A 101 -4.81 -15.90 0.55
N ALA A 102 -4.57 -16.41 -0.65
CA ALA A 102 -3.52 -17.39 -0.90
C ALA A 102 -2.12 -16.86 -0.52
N MET A 103 -1.83 -15.59 -0.79
CA MET A 103 -0.57 -14.94 -0.36
C MET A 103 -0.44 -14.87 1.17
N ALA A 104 -1.53 -14.56 1.87
CA ALA A 104 -1.54 -14.52 3.34
C ALA A 104 -1.39 -15.93 3.95
N ASP A 105 -2.14 -16.91 3.42
CA ASP A 105 -2.11 -18.30 3.87
C ASP A 105 -0.70 -18.90 3.69
N LEU A 106 -0.06 -18.66 2.55
CA LEU A 106 1.31 -19.10 2.29
C LEU A 106 2.31 -18.46 3.28
N SER A 107 2.16 -17.16 3.54
CA SER A 107 3.03 -16.44 4.47
C SER A 107 2.90 -16.98 5.90
N LEU A 108 1.67 -17.30 6.33
CA LEU A 108 1.40 -17.91 7.64
C LEU A 108 1.95 -19.34 7.71
N ALA A 109 1.74 -20.15 6.68
CA ALA A 109 2.26 -21.51 6.62
C ALA A 109 3.80 -21.53 6.67
N LEU A 110 4.46 -20.60 5.96
CA LEU A 110 5.90 -20.42 6.02
C LEU A 110 6.35 -20.05 7.44
N ALA A 111 5.69 -19.09 8.08
CA ALA A 111 5.99 -18.70 9.46
C ALA A 111 5.87 -19.88 10.44
N GLN A 112 4.82 -20.69 10.32
CA GLN A 112 4.62 -21.88 11.15
C GLN A 112 5.71 -22.93 10.91
N ALA A 113 6.09 -23.16 9.65
CA ALA A 113 7.16 -24.11 9.31
C ALA A 113 8.52 -23.67 9.88
N LEU A 114 8.85 -22.38 9.78
CA LEU A 114 10.08 -21.82 10.36
C LEU A 114 10.09 -21.97 11.90
N ALA A 115 8.97 -21.67 12.55
CA ALA A 115 8.84 -21.84 14.00
C ALA A 115 8.98 -23.32 14.43
N GLY A 116 8.41 -24.26 13.66
CA GLY A 116 8.56 -25.70 13.90
C GLY A 116 10.00 -26.20 13.78
N LEU A 117 10.85 -25.52 13.02
CA LEU A 117 12.29 -25.77 12.94
C LEU A 117 13.09 -25.08 14.05
N GLY A 118 12.43 -24.42 14.99
CA GLY A 118 13.08 -23.64 16.05
C GLY A 118 13.72 -22.34 15.57
N LEU A 119 13.41 -21.88 14.35
CA LEU A 119 13.90 -20.60 13.84
C LEU A 119 13.08 -19.46 14.45
N PRO A 120 13.72 -18.36 14.87
CA PRO A 120 13.01 -17.24 15.44
C PRO A 120 12.13 -16.57 14.37
N VAL A 121 10.83 -16.52 14.65
CA VAL A 121 9.85 -15.78 13.86
C VAL A 121 9.30 -14.66 14.73
N PHE A 122 9.49 -13.42 14.30
CA PHE A 122 8.87 -12.27 14.96
C PHE A 122 7.38 -12.24 14.61
N ALA A 123 6.57 -12.82 15.49
CA ALA A 123 5.12 -12.80 15.41
C ALA A 123 4.56 -12.19 16.69
N ARG A 124 3.51 -11.38 16.58
CA ARG A 124 2.76 -10.93 17.75
C ARG A 124 2.20 -12.17 18.46
N ALA A 125 2.38 -12.26 19.78
CA ALA A 125 1.62 -13.23 20.57
C ALA A 125 0.13 -12.92 20.35
N LEU A 126 -0.58 -13.84 19.69
CA LEU A 126 -2.04 -13.78 19.54
C LEU A 126 -2.65 -13.99 20.93
N GLY A 127 -2.64 -12.94 21.74
CA GLY A 127 -3.35 -12.81 23.01
C GLY A 127 -4.54 -11.87 22.83
#